data_AF-A0A438W0G6-F1
#
_entry.id   AF-A0A438W0G6-F1
#
_cell.length_a   1.000
_cell.length_b   1.000
_cell.length_c   1.000
_cell.angle_alpha   90.00
_cell.angle_beta   90.00
_cell.angle_gamma   90.00
#
_symmetry.space_group_name_H-M   'P 1'
#
loop_
_entity.id
_entity.type
_entity.pdbx_description
1 polymer ?
#
loop_
_entity_poly.entity_id
_entity_poly.type
_entity_poly.pdbx_seq_one_letter_code
_entity_poly.pdbx_strand_id
1 'polypeptide(L)'
;IDMSKVNAQQARRFLDRIVGFKLSSLISSKITKGLSAGRVQSAALKLVIDREREIKAFKPLTYFTLDALFEPHLEAQLISYKGNKLKAQELIDEKKAQ
;
A
#
# COMPACT_ATOMS: atom_id res chain seq x y z
N ILE A 1 -26.70 22.22 -26.43
CA ILE A 1 -26.52 21.68 -25.05
C ILE A 1 -26.44 20.17 -25.17
N ASP A 2 -25.42 19.55 -24.61
CA ASP A 2 -25.29 18.08 -24.60
C ASP A 2 -26.05 17.49 -23.41
N MET A 3 -27.21 16.90 -23.70
CA MET A 3 -28.09 16.33 -22.66
C MET A 3 -27.47 15.10 -21.98
N SER A 4 -26.58 14.36 -22.64
CA SER A 4 -25.91 13.21 -22.05
C SER A 4 -24.98 13.64 -20.91
N LYS A 5 -24.24 14.73 -21.08
CA LYS A 5 -23.40 15.32 -20.01
C LYS A 5 -24.23 15.83 -18.84
N VAL A 6 -25.38 16.45 -19.12
CA VAL A 6 -26.30 16.94 -18.07
C VAL A 6 -26.85 15.77 -17.26
N ASN A 7 -27.32 14.71 -17.92
CA ASN A 7 -27.86 13.52 -17.27
C ASN A 7 -26.79 12.81 -16.43
N ALA A 8 -25.55 12.71 -16.92
CA ALA A 8 -24.43 12.14 -16.15
C ALA A 8 -24.13 12.94 -14.87
N GLN A 9 -24.19 14.27 -14.94
CA GLN A 9 -23.96 15.13 -13.79
C GLN A 9 -25.09 15.02 -12.76
N GLN A 10 -26.34 14.96 -13.22
CA GLN A 10 -27.50 14.74 -12.35
C GLN A 10 -27.42 13.38 -11.66
N ALA A 11 -27.12 12.30 -12.39
CA ALA A 11 -26.95 10.96 -11.84
C ALA A 11 -25.88 10.94 -10.75
N ARG A 12 -24.72 11.59 -10.98
CA ARG A 12 -23.68 11.74 -9.97
C ARG A 12 -24.18 12.45 -8.72
N ARG A 13 -24.90 13.57 -8.86
CA ARG A 13 -25.45 14.32 -7.73
C ARG A 13 -26.46 13.51 -6.93
N PHE A 14 -27.33 12.76 -7.60
CA PHE A 14 -28.27 11.86 -6.94
C PHE A 14 -27.54 10.77 -6.16
N LEU A 15 -26.52 10.16 -6.78
CA LEU A 15 -25.72 9.11 -6.15
C LEU A 15 -24.97 9.62 -4.92
N ASP A 16 -24.29 10.76 -5.02
CA ASP A 16 -23.57 11.37 -3.89
C ASP A 16 -24.54 11.74 -2.75
N ARG A 17 -25.77 12.17 -3.07
CA ARG A 17 -26.82 12.49 -2.09
C ARG A 17 -27.36 11.26 -1.37
N ILE A 18 -27.62 10.17 -2.09
CA ILE A 18 -28.13 8.91 -1.50
C ILE A 18 -27.09 8.30 -0.57
N VAL A 19 -25.84 8.20 -1.03
CA VAL A 19 -24.73 7.64 -0.25
C VAL A 19 -24.44 8.53 0.95
N GLY A 20 -24.38 9.86 0.75
CA GLY A 20 -24.13 10.83 1.81
C GLY A 20 -25.16 10.77 2.94
N PHE A 21 -26.46 10.83 2.62
CA PHE A 21 -27.49 10.86 3.67
C PHE A 21 -27.68 9.52 4.39
N LYS A 22 -27.65 8.39 3.66
CA LYS A 22 -27.88 7.07 4.28
C LYS A 22 -26.67 6.59 5.10
N LEU A 23 -25.44 6.81 4.64
CA LEU A 23 -24.27 6.41 5.43
C LEU A 23 -23.93 7.42 6.53
N SER A 24 -24.14 8.73 6.33
CA SER A 24 -23.80 9.71 7.38
C SER A 24 -24.67 9.55 8.62
N SER A 25 -25.95 9.20 8.48
CA SER A 25 -26.83 8.90 9.64
C SER A 25 -26.33 7.68 10.43
N LEU A 26 -25.95 6.61 9.72
CA LEU A 26 -25.37 5.40 10.33
C LEU A 26 -24.03 5.69 11.02
N ILE A 27 -23.12 6.44 10.39
CA ILE A 27 -21.81 6.78 10.95
C ILE A 27 -21.95 7.70 12.15
N SER A 28 -22.81 8.71 12.07
CA SER A 28 -23.07 9.61 13.19
C SER A 28 -23.68 8.88 14.39
N SER A 29 -24.42 7.79 14.16
CA SER A 29 -24.98 6.97 15.24
C SER A 29 -23.98 6.01 15.90
N LYS A 30 -22.94 5.56 15.18
CA LYS A 30 -22.01 4.52 15.64
C LYS A 30 -20.60 5.01 15.98
N ILE A 31 -20.17 6.15 15.45
CA ILE A 31 -18.78 6.63 15.59
C ILE A 31 -18.75 7.99 16.30
N THR A 32 -19.09 9.08 15.61
CA THR A 32 -19.10 10.43 16.21
C THR A 32 -20.04 11.35 15.43
N LYS A 33 -20.76 12.21 16.15
CA LYS A 33 -21.65 13.22 15.54
C LYS A 33 -20.84 14.17 14.66
N GLY A 34 -21.32 14.41 13.42
CA GLY A 34 -20.68 15.34 12.47
C GLY A 34 -19.77 14.70 11.43
N LEU A 35 -19.53 13.38 11.47
CA LEU A 35 -18.80 12.67 10.42
C LEU A 35 -19.70 12.46 9.19
N SER A 36 -19.18 12.87 8.03
CA SER A 36 -19.80 12.59 6.73
C SER A 36 -19.12 11.39 6.07
N ALA A 37 -19.91 10.54 5.42
CA ALA A 37 -19.40 9.54 4.49
C ALA A 37 -19.58 10.04 3.07
N GLY A 38 -18.47 10.42 2.43
CA GLY A 38 -18.44 10.66 1.00
C GLY A 38 -17.98 9.40 0.27
N ARG A 39 -18.61 9.07 -0.88
CA ARG A 39 -18.23 7.92 -1.72
C ARG A 39 -16.74 7.94 -2.11
N VAL A 40 -16.21 9.11 -2.43
CA VAL A 40 -14.79 9.27 -2.84
C VAL A 40 -13.88 9.35 -1.62
N GLN A 41 -14.30 10.04 -0.57
CA GLN A 41 -13.51 10.19 0.66
C GLN A 41 -13.31 8.85 1.38
N SER A 42 -14.34 8.01 1.45
CA SER A 42 -14.25 6.69 2.08
C SER A 42 -13.35 5.73 1.29
N ALA A 43 -13.40 5.78 -0.04
CA ALA A 43 -12.51 5.00 -0.89
C ALA A 43 -11.04 5.45 -0.74
N ALA A 44 -10.79 6.76 -0.72
CA ALA A 44 -9.45 7.29 -0.50
C ALA A 44 -8.92 6.92 0.90
N LEU A 45 -9.74 7.07 1.94
CA LEU A 45 -9.39 6.66 3.30
C LEU A 45 -9.08 5.17 3.39
N LYS A 46 -9.85 4.33 2.68
CA LYS A 46 -9.61 2.89 2.61
C LYS A 46 -8.21 2.58 2.04
N LEU A 47 -7.78 3.24 0.98
CA LEU A 47 -6.44 3.03 0.40
C LEU A 47 -5.33 3.35 1.41
N VAL A 48 -5.47 4.45 2.16
CA VAL A 48 -4.50 4.83 3.20
C VAL A 48 -4.48 3.80 4.34
N ILE A 49 -5.65 3.38 4.82
CA ILE A 49 -5.75 2.38 5.90
C ILE A 49 -5.19 1.02 5.46
N ASP A 50 -5.48 0.60 4.22
CA ASP A 50 -4.99 -0.68 3.71
C ASP A 50 -3.46 -0.67 3.60
N ARG A 51 -2.86 0.43 3.14
CA ARG A 51 -1.39 0.58 3.12
C ARG A 51 -0.77 0.57 4.52
N GLU A 52 -1.41 1.24 5.48
CA GLU A 52 -0.96 1.25 6.88
C GLU A 52 -1.03 -0.15 7.51
N ARG A 53 -2.06 -0.94 7.15
CA ARG A 53 -2.17 -2.35 7.57
C ARG A 53 -1.07 -3.21 6.97
N GLU A 54 -0.73 -3.02 5.70
CA GLU A 54 0.40 -3.71 5.07
C GLU A 54 1.71 -3.39 5.77
N ILE A 55 1.96 -2.11 6.10
CA ILE A 55 3.15 -1.69 6.85
C ILE A 55 3.18 -2.34 8.25
N LYS A 56 2.06 -2.37 8.96
CA LYS A 56 1.97 -3.01 10.29
C LYS A 56 2.12 -4.53 10.24
N ALA A 57 1.67 -5.15 9.15
CA ALA A 57 1.81 -6.59 8.92
C ALA A 57 3.20 -6.98 8.39
N PHE A 58 4.00 -6.01 7.95
CA PHE A 58 5.34 -6.25 7.42
C PHE A 58 6.26 -6.79 8.53
N LYS A 59 6.75 -8.01 8.33
CA LYS A 59 7.77 -8.62 9.19
C LYS A 59 9.13 -8.42 8.51
N PRO A 60 9.99 -7.54 9.05
CA PRO A 60 11.31 -7.33 8.46
C PRO A 60 12.12 -8.62 8.54
N LEU A 61 12.81 -8.94 7.44
CA LEU A 61 13.74 -10.06 7.36
C LEU A 61 15.14 -9.47 7.30
N THR A 62 15.99 -9.83 8.25
CA THR A 62 17.41 -9.50 8.20
C THR A 62 18.08 -10.35 7.14
N TYR A 63 18.84 -9.70 6.27
CA TYR A 63 19.70 -10.36 5.31
C TYR A 63 21.02 -9.62 5.17
N PHE A 64 22.05 -10.34 4.77
CA PHE A 64 23.36 -9.79 4.48
C PHE A 64 23.61 -9.81 2.97
N THR A 65 24.26 -8.77 2.45
CA THR A 65 24.83 -8.75 1.10
C THR A 65 26.36 -8.70 1.22
N LEU A 66 27.04 -9.36 0.29
CA LEU A 66 28.49 -9.34 0.20
C LEU A 66 28.87 -8.63 -1.09
N ASP A 67 29.40 -7.42 -0.93
CA ASP A 67 29.89 -6.57 -1.99
C ASP A 67 31.43 -6.59 -1.98
N ALA A 68 32.04 -6.75 -3.16
CA ALA A 68 33.48 -6.75 -3.34
C ALA A 68 33.89 -5.66 -4.32
N LEU A 69 34.93 -4.91 -3.97
CA LEU A 69 35.57 -3.89 -4.81
C LEU A 69 36.94 -4.41 -5.25
N PHE A 70 37.16 -4.49 -6.57
CA PHE A 70 38.43 -4.88 -7.17
C PHE A 70 39.06 -3.70 -7.92
N GLU A 71 40.38 -3.60 -7.90
CA GLU A 71 41.13 -2.63 -8.70
C GLU A 71 41.19 -3.06 -10.19
N PRO A 72 41.09 -2.14 -11.17
CA PRO A 72 41.10 -0.69 -11.02
C PRO A 72 39.69 -0.08 -11.09
N HIS A 73 38.70 -0.67 -10.38
CA HIS A 73 37.27 -0.28 -10.25
C HIS A 73 36.30 -1.29 -10.89
N LEU A 74 36.28 -2.50 -10.36
CA LEU A 74 35.24 -3.50 -10.65
C LEU A 74 34.46 -3.80 -9.36
N GLU A 75 33.17 -3.44 -9.36
CA GLU A 75 32.22 -3.82 -8.33
C GLU A 75 31.64 -5.20 -8.65
N ALA A 76 31.68 -6.13 -7.70
CA ALA A 76 31.07 -7.44 -7.84
C ALA A 76 30.22 -7.77 -6.62
N GLN A 77 29.02 -8.28 -6.87
CA GLN A 77 28.13 -8.79 -5.83
C GLN A 77 28.11 -10.32 -5.88
N LEU A 78 28.09 -10.96 -4.71
CA LEU A 78 28.00 -12.42 -4.64
C LEU A 78 26.58 -12.90 -4.99
N ILE A 79 26.42 -13.55 -6.15
CA ILE A 79 25.12 -14.06 -6.62
C ILE A 79 24.90 -15.54 -6.25
N SER A 80 25.98 -16.31 -6.04
CA SER A 80 25.90 -17.75 -5.77
C SER A 80 27.03 -18.25 -4.91
N TYR A 81 26.73 -19.15 -3.97
CA TYR A 81 27.73 -19.86 -3.16
C TYR A 81 27.42 -21.37 -3.18
N LYS A 82 28.44 -22.20 -3.45
CA LYS A 82 28.35 -23.67 -3.53
C LYS A 82 27.23 -24.21 -4.45
N GLY A 83 27.06 -23.61 -5.63
CA GLY A 83 26.12 -24.10 -6.65
C GLY A 83 24.66 -23.72 -6.44
N ASN A 84 24.31 -23.07 -5.32
CA ASN A 84 22.98 -22.53 -5.06
C ASN A 84 22.97 -21.01 -5.31
N LYS A 85 21.97 -20.52 -6.06
CA LYS A 85 21.71 -19.08 -6.21
C LYS A 85 21.25 -18.53 -4.87
N LEU A 86 22.01 -17.59 -4.31
CA LEU A 86 21.66 -16.95 -3.05
C LEU A 86 20.57 -15.91 -3.34
N LYS A 87 19.38 -16.12 -2.79
CA LYS A 87 18.41 -15.02 -2.68
C LYS A 87 18.74 -14.24 -1.41
N ALA A 88 18.61 -12.92 -1.45
CA ALA A 88 18.87 -12.06 -0.30
C ALA A 88 18.22 -12.59 0.98
N GLN A 89 16.99 -13.13 0.92
CA GLN A 89 16.31 -13.72 2.08
C GLN A 89 16.95 -14.99 2.70
N GLU A 90 18.02 -15.58 2.15
CA GLU A 90 18.58 -16.86 2.64
C GLU A 90 19.83 -16.69 3.54
N LEU A 91 20.42 -15.49 3.57
CA LEU A 91 21.57 -15.16 4.42
C LEU A 91 21.09 -14.66 5.79
N ILE A 92 20.43 -15.53 6.54
CA ILE A 92 19.79 -15.22 7.85
C ILE A 92 20.75 -15.44 9.03
N ASP A 93 21.85 -16.20 8.85
CA ASP A 93 22.76 -16.58 9.93
C ASP A 93 24.03 -15.71 9.98
N GLU A 94 24.24 -14.97 11.08
CA GLU A 94 25.49 -14.27 11.38
C GLU A 94 26.72 -15.20 11.38
N LYS A 95 26.53 -16.51 11.64
CA LYS A 95 27.59 -17.52 11.62
C LYS A 95 28.03 -17.96 10.22
N LYS A 96 27.26 -17.64 9.17
CA LYS A 96 27.63 -17.96 7.77
C LYS A 96 28.33 -16.79 7.06
N ALA A 97 28.39 -15.63 7.71
CA ALA A 97 28.99 -14.41 7.17
C ALA A 97 30.46 -14.20 7.63
N GLN A 98 31.01 -15.11 8.44
CA GLN A 98 32.45 -15.15 8.79
C GLN A 98 33.23 -16.12 7.91
#